data_AF-A0AAD9KH84-F1
#
_entry.id   AF-A0AAD9KH84-F1
#
_cell.length_a   1.000
_cell.length_b   1.000
_cell.length_c   1.000
_cell.angle_alpha   90.00
_cell.angle_beta   90.00
_cell.angle_gamma   90.00
#
_symmetry.space_group_name_H-M   'P 1'
#
loop_
_entity.id
_entity.type
_entity.pdbx_description
1 polymer ?
#
loop_
_entity_poly.entity_id
_entity_poly.type
_entity_poly.pdbx_seq_one_letter_code
_entity_poly.pdbx_strand_id
1 'polypeptide(L)'
;MPCEYNVTCPCLPDDCQKGLRPCGCCYECKGKVGSKCSGLLVPCESGLMCVNSKGIGLPQVYWYDFTFHGTCEKVDSCQVITNYNTYDYVPLAILPE
;
A
#
# COMPACT_ATOMS: atom_id res chain seq x y z
N MET A 1 -15.52 3.23 13.67
CA MET A 1 -16.97 3.44 13.49
C MET A 1 -17.50 2.22 12.76
N PRO A 2 -18.55 1.55 13.25
CA PRO A 2 -19.12 0.40 12.55
C PRO A 2 -19.74 0.83 11.22
N CYS A 3 -19.66 -0.04 10.22
CA CYS A 3 -20.33 0.18 8.94
C CYS A 3 -21.84 0.06 9.11
N GLU A 4 -22.60 0.95 8.46
CA GLU A 4 -24.05 0.83 8.43
C GLU A 4 -24.46 -0.41 7.62
N TYR A 5 -25.46 -1.14 8.12
CA TYR A 5 -25.94 -2.38 7.51
C TYR A 5 -26.55 -2.18 6.10
N ASN A 6 -26.94 -0.93 5.75
CA ASN A 6 -27.54 -0.57 4.47
C ASN A 6 -26.57 0.10 3.50
N VAL A 7 -25.26 0.05 3.75
CA VAL A 7 -24.26 0.58 2.81
C VAL A 7 -24.36 -0.17 1.47
N THR A 8 -24.66 0.58 0.41
CA THR A 8 -24.62 0.07 -0.96
C THR A 8 -23.22 0.29 -1.52
N CYS A 9 -22.49 -0.80 -1.77
CA CYS A 9 -21.14 -0.74 -2.34
C CYS A 9 -21.17 -0.87 -3.87
N PRO A 10 -20.27 -0.19 -4.59
CA PRO A 10 -20.15 -0.34 -6.03
C PRO A 10 -19.73 -1.77 -6.41
N CYS A 11 -20.21 -2.25 -7.55
CA CYS A 11 -19.67 -3.46 -8.15
C CYS A 11 -18.24 -3.21 -8.62
N LEU A 12 -17.31 -4.04 -8.16
CA LEU A 12 -15.93 -3.99 -8.61
C LEU A 12 -15.73 -4.91 -9.83
N PRO A 13 -14.78 -4.57 -10.72
CA PRO A 13 -14.32 -5.49 -11.77
C PRO A 13 -13.88 -6.84 -11.20
N ASP A 14 -14.09 -7.91 -11.98
CA ASP A 14 -13.70 -9.27 -11.61
C ASP A 14 -12.17 -9.49 -11.67
N ASP A 15 -11.47 -8.68 -12.47
CA ASP A 15 -10.04 -8.78 -12.73
C ASP A 15 -9.16 -8.00 -11.73
N CYS A 16 -9.74 -7.42 -10.68
CA CYS A 16 -8.99 -6.64 -9.70
C CYS A 16 -8.88 -7.33 -8.33
N GLN A 17 -7.72 -7.16 -7.68
CA GLN A 17 -7.58 -7.60 -6.29
C GLN A 17 -8.31 -6.64 -5.37
N LYS A 18 -9.22 -7.17 -4.55
CA LYS A 18 -10.07 -6.37 -3.66
C LYS A 18 -9.34 -6.06 -2.35
N GLY A 19 -9.51 -4.85 -1.84
CA GLY A 19 -8.95 -4.39 -0.57
C GLY A 19 -9.87 -3.38 0.10
N LEU A 20 -9.67 -3.15 1.39
CA LEU A 20 -10.35 -2.09 2.13
C LEU A 20 -9.35 -0.98 2.45
N ARG A 21 -9.75 0.28 2.24
CA ARG A 21 -9.09 1.41 2.90
C ARG A 21 -9.39 1.36 4.41
N PRO A 22 -8.58 1.99 5.26
CA PRO A 22 -8.88 2.06 6.69
C PRO A 22 -10.23 2.73 6.92
N CYS A 23 -11.02 2.16 7.83
CA CYS A 23 -12.38 2.60 8.15
C CYS A 23 -13.34 2.61 6.94
N GLY A 24 -12.93 2.07 5.79
CA GLY A 24 -13.79 1.90 4.63
C GLY A 24 -14.75 0.73 4.82
N CYS A 25 -15.97 0.90 4.35
CA CYS A 25 -17.01 -0.13 4.42
C CYS A 25 -17.16 -0.93 3.13
N CYS A 26 -16.64 -0.40 2.03
CA CYS A 26 -16.71 -1.03 0.73
C CYS A 26 -15.34 -1.45 0.27
N TYR A 27 -15.27 -2.64 -0.33
CA TYR A 27 -14.08 -3.05 -1.06
C TYR A 27 -13.83 -2.08 -2.21
N GLU A 28 -12.56 -1.84 -2.46
CA GLU A 28 -12.03 -1.10 -3.59
C GLU A 28 -10.98 -1.99 -4.29
N CYS A 29 -10.68 -1.71 -5.56
CA CYS A 29 -9.56 -2.36 -6.22
C CYS A 29 -8.24 -1.83 -5.61
N LYS A 30 -7.35 -2.74 -5.25
CA LYS A 30 -6.02 -2.43 -4.74
C LYS A 30 -5.19 -1.63 -5.77
N GLY A 31 -4.23 -0.88 -5.26
CA GLY A 31 -3.36 -0.04 -6.08
C GLY A 31 -2.44 -0.85 -6.99
N LYS A 32 -2.50 -0.60 -8.31
CA LYS A 32 -1.60 -1.16 -9.32
C LYS A 32 -0.26 -0.42 -9.32
N VAL A 33 0.75 -0.96 -10.02
CA VAL A 33 2.05 -0.28 -10.22
C VAL A 33 1.83 1.17 -10.69
N GLY A 34 2.54 2.11 -10.07
CA GLY A 34 2.41 3.55 -10.35
C GLY A 34 1.25 4.26 -9.64
N SER A 35 0.37 3.52 -8.96
CA SER A 35 -0.72 4.12 -8.17
C SER A 35 -0.18 4.74 -6.89
N LYS A 36 -0.78 5.85 -6.47
CA LYS A 36 -0.48 6.45 -5.15
C LYS A 36 -0.89 5.51 -4.03
N CYS A 37 -0.10 5.49 -2.96
CA CYS A 37 -0.39 4.73 -1.75
C CYS A 37 -0.05 5.56 -0.50
N SER A 38 -0.80 5.31 0.58
CA SER A 38 -0.61 5.94 1.89
C SER A 38 -1.37 5.14 2.95
N GLY A 39 -1.23 5.54 4.22
CA GLY A 39 -1.96 4.93 5.32
C GLY A 39 -3.47 5.01 5.18
N LEU A 40 -4.01 5.98 4.42
CA LEU A 40 -5.45 6.23 4.26
C LEU A 40 -6.07 5.62 2.99
N LEU A 41 -5.24 5.08 2.11
CA LEU A 41 -5.69 4.51 0.84
C LEU A 41 -5.82 3.00 0.91
N VAL A 42 -6.47 2.42 -0.09
CA VAL A 42 -6.47 0.97 -0.30
C VAL A 42 -5.02 0.51 -0.53
N PRO A 43 -4.59 -0.63 0.05
CA PRO A 43 -3.23 -1.13 -0.14
C PRO A 43 -2.93 -1.47 -1.61
N CYS A 44 -1.63 -1.59 -1.93
CA CYS A 44 -1.17 -2.05 -3.23
C CYS A 44 -1.53 -3.52 -3.48
N GLU A 45 -1.60 -3.93 -4.75
CA GLU A 45 -1.79 -5.32 -5.15
C GLU A 45 -0.68 -6.23 -4.60
N SER A 46 -0.99 -7.52 -4.44
CA SER A 46 -0.05 -8.52 -3.97
C SER A 46 1.22 -8.54 -4.80
N GLY A 47 2.38 -8.55 -4.14
CA GLY A 47 3.69 -8.49 -4.78
C GLY A 47 4.22 -7.07 -5.02
N LEU A 48 3.45 -6.04 -4.67
CA LEU A 48 3.89 -4.64 -4.69
C LEU A 48 4.12 -4.13 -3.26
N MET A 49 4.98 -3.11 -3.14
CA MET A 49 5.15 -2.33 -1.92
C MET A 49 4.81 -0.87 -2.18
N CYS A 50 4.37 -0.17 -1.13
CA CYS A 50 4.24 1.28 -1.14
C CYS A 50 5.61 1.91 -0.88
N VAL A 51 6.20 2.51 -1.92
CA VAL A 51 7.54 3.09 -1.88
C VAL A 51 7.44 4.61 -1.81
N ASN A 52 7.98 5.22 -0.76
CA ASN A 52 7.98 6.68 -0.62
C ASN A 52 9.20 7.33 -1.33
N SER A 53 9.25 8.67 -1.33
CA SER A 53 10.34 9.43 -1.95
C SER A 53 11.72 9.21 -1.34
N LYS A 54 11.81 8.57 -0.17
CA LYS A 54 13.07 8.19 0.48
C LYS A 54 13.53 6.78 0.09
N GLY A 55 12.81 6.09 -0.78
CA GLY A 55 13.10 4.72 -1.17
C GLY A 55 12.78 3.70 -0.07
N ILE A 56 11.84 4.01 0.84
CA ILE A 56 11.39 3.05 1.85
C ILE A 56 10.15 2.35 1.29
N GLY A 57 10.23 1.03 1.14
CA GLY A 57 9.12 0.20 0.70
C GLY A 57 8.40 -0.48 1.87
N LEU A 58 7.09 -0.27 1.98
CA LEU A 58 6.25 -0.94 2.97
C LEU A 58 5.18 -1.80 2.28
N PRO A 59 5.00 -3.08 2.66
CA PRO A 59 3.91 -3.89 2.12
C PRO A 59 2.53 -3.35 2.52
N GLN A 60 2.45 -2.63 3.65
CA GLN A 60 1.26 -1.93 4.11
C GLN A 60 1.68 -0.70 4.92
N VAL A 61 1.05 0.43 4.64
CA VAL A 61 1.19 1.65 5.44
C VAL A 61 0.09 1.65 6.50
N TYR A 62 0.45 1.86 7.76
CA TYR A 62 -0.53 1.89 8.84
C TYR A 62 -1.43 3.13 8.75
N TRP A 63 -2.69 2.99 9.16
CA TRP A 63 -3.71 4.05 9.04
C TRP A 63 -3.39 5.32 9.81
N TYR A 64 -2.55 5.22 10.84
CA TYR A 64 -2.11 6.33 11.67
C TYR A 64 -0.81 6.99 11.17
N ASP A 65 -0.15 6.42 10.16
CA ASP A 65 1.00 7.06 9.52
C ASP A 65 0.54 7.97 8.37
N PHE A 66 0.11 9.17 8.77
CA PHE A 66 -0.34 10.20 7.85
C PHE A 66 0.78 10.84 7.04
N THR A 67 2.05 10.55 7.36
CA THR A 67 3.21 11.17 6.72
C THR A 67 3.80 10.32 5.61
N PHE A 68 3.48 9.02 5.60
CA PHE A 68 3.96 8.11 4.58
C PHE A 68 3.09 8.20 3.33
N HIS A 69 3.67 8.82 2.29
CA HIS A 69 3.10 8.90 0.96
C HIS A 69 4.07 8.32 -0.05
N GLY A 70 3.56 7.45 -0.92
CA GLY A 70 4.38 6.77 -1.90
C GLY A 70 3.61 6.34 -3.13
N THR A 71 4.26 5.46 -3.87
CA THR A 71 3.75 4.85 -5.10
C THR A 71 3.87 3.33 -4.97
N CYS A 72 2.90 2.60 -5.50
CA CYS A 72 2.97 1.15 -5.57
C CYS A 72 4.03 0.72 -6.60
N GLU A 73 5.04 0.01 -6.15
CA GLU A 73 6.17 -0.40 -6.97
C GLU A 73 6.48 -1.89 -6.76
N LYS A 74 7.07 -2.53 -7.78
CA LYS A 74 7.65 -3.86 -7.63
C LYS A 74 8.96 -3.71 -6.87
N VAL A 75 9.13 -4.49 -5.82
CA VAL A 75 10.38 -4.54 -5.06
C VAL A 75 10.89 -5.97 -5.13
N ASP A 76 12.07 -6.15 -5.70
CA ASP A 76 12.71 -7.46 -5.67
C ASP A 76 12.99 -7.83 -4.21
N SER A 77 12.60 -9.05 -3.84
CA SER A 77 12.53 -9.58 -2.47
C SER A 77 13.85 -9.59 -1.67
N CYS A 78 14.92 -8.99 -2.20
CA CYS A 78 16.24 -8.95 -1.58
C CYS A 78 16.43 -7.82 -0.55
N GLN A 79 15.47 -6.89 -0.39
CA GLN A 79 15.61 -5.76 0.56
C GLN A 79 14.39 -5.54 1.46
N VAL A 80 13.83 -6.62 2.03
CA VAL A 80 12.81 -6.50 3.08
C VAL A 80 13.47 -6.01 4.37
N ILE A 81 13.39 -4.71 4.66
CA ILE A 81 13.80 -4.14 5.95
C ILE A 81 12.76 -4.54 7.00
N THR A 82 13.08 -5.52 7.84
CA THR A 82 12.16 -6.06 8.87
C THR A 82 12.24 -5.37 10.24
N ASN A 83 13.03 -4.31 10.40
CA ASN A 83 13.22 -3.68 11.72
C ASN A 83 12.70 -2.24 11.77
N TYR A 84 11.52 -2.06 12.36
CA TYR A 84 11.00 -0.75 12.77
C TYR A 84 11.69 -0.19 14.04
N ASN A 85 12.74 -0.83 14.57
CA ASN A 85 13.39 -0.44 15.83
C ASN A 85 14.90 -0.16 15.75
N THR A 86 15.50 -0.18 14.57
CA THR A 86 16.88 0.31 14.37
C THR A 86 16.98 1.07 13.06
N TYR A 87 17.65 2.22 13.11
CA TYR A 87 17.86 3.16 12.01
C TYR A 87 18.76 2.61 10.90
N ASP A 88 18.46 1.43 10.35
CA ASP A 88 19.19 0.87 9.21
C ASP A 88 18.40 1.11 7.93
N TYR A 89 18.54 2.34 7.42
CA TYR A 89 18.06 2.73 6.10
C TYR A 89 19.01 2.15 5.06
N VAL A 90 18.64 1.03 4.43
CA VAL A 90 19.31 0.59 3.19
C VAL A 90 18.58 1.27 2.04
N PRO A 91 19.23 2.17 1.28
CA PRO A 91 18.59 2.80 0.13
C PRO A 91 18.25 1.74 -0.91
N LEU A 92 17.00 1.73 -1.38
CA LEU A 92 16.57 0.95 -2.55
C LEU A 92 17.51 1.25 -3.71
N ALA A 93 18.31 0.27 -4.11
CA ALA A 93 19.05 0.33 -5.35
C ALA A 93 18.03 0.18 -6.48
N ILE A 94 17.62 1.31 -7.07
CA ILE A 94 16.88 1.33 -8.34
C ILE A 94 17.85 0.76 -9.38
N LEU A 95 17.63 -0.48 -9.83
CA LEU A 95 18.40 -1.05 -10.92
C LEU A 95 17.98 -0.36 -12.23
N PRO A 96 18.93 0.15 -13.03
CA PRO A 96 18.62 0.62 -14.37
C PRO A 96 18.23 -0.56 -15.27
N GLU A 97 17.32 -0.30 -16.21
CA GLU A 97 16.87 -1.22 -17.26
C GLU A 97 18.01 -1.72 -18.16
#